data_AF-A0A935KUR8-F1
#
_entry.id   AF-A0A935KUR8-F1
#
_cell.length_a   1.000
_cell.length_b   1.000
_cell.length_c   1.000
_cell.angle_alpha   90.00
_cell.angle_beta   90.00
_cell.angle_gamma   90.00
#
_symmetry.space_group_name_H-M   'P 1'
#
loop_
_entity.id
_entity.type
_entity.pdbx_description
1 polymer ?
#
loop_
_entity_poly.entity_id
_entity_poly.type
_entity_poly.pdbx_seq_one_letter_code
_entity_poly.pdbx_strand_id
1 'polypeptide(L)'
;MSRYVARYGKSPEFTQALPEGKKQRYSYLAPPSLLAVFLYANVERGYQLPDELLVALRAWVPEPEPVRLPTVDAASSELDDLVVRACERAAIHDLAVVLRLGRQGAIRVSATTGVAAAASVQALAGQLADGDFYSVDGEKRAAWEAEAGAIKAYSWPLLLQAGGLATVQGGKLSLTPAGQAATVAAPAKVLAGLWRKWQASPAPQDHRCRAGAMSRGGLG
;
A
#
# COMPACT_ATOMS: atom_id res chain seq x y z
N MET A 1 -9.38 2.39 -22.92
CA MET A 1 -10.78 2.90 -22.82
C MET A 1 -11.57 2.00 -21.87
N SER A 2 -12.44 2.55 -21.02
CA SER A 2 -13.19 1.75 -20.02
C SER A 2 -14.23 0.84 -20.70
N ARG A 3 -14.39 -0.39 -20.20
CA ARG A 3 -15.34 -1.41 -20.71
C ARG A 3 -16.78 -0.89 -20.84
N TYR A 4 -17.15 0.07 -20.00
CA TYR A 4 -18.45 0.70 -20.01
C TYR A 4 -18.68 1.55 -21.27
N VAL A 5 -17.73 2.43 -21.63
CA VAL A 5 -17.81 3.25 -22.84
C VAL A 5 -17.81 2.37 -24.09
N ALA A 6 -17.03 1.27 -24.09
CA ALA A 6 -17.02 0.30 -25.18
C ALA A 6 -18.39 -0.38 -25.38
N ARG A 7 -19.14 -0.63 -24.31
CA ARG A 7 -20.45 -1.30 -24.37
C ARG A 7 -21.61 -0.34 -24.62
N TYR A 8 -21.56 0.87 -24.06
CA TYR A 8 -22.69 1.80 -24.02
C TYR A 8 -22.45 3.11 -24.79
N GLY A 9 -21.31 3.25 -25.47
CA GLY A 9 -20.96 4.40 -26.30
C GLY A 9 -20.58 5.67 -25.56
N LYS A 10 -20.97 5.83 -24.28
CA LYS A 10 -20.63 6.98 -23.43
C LYS A 10 -20.47 6.62 -21.96
N SER A 11 -19.71 7.43 -21.23
CA SER A 11 -19.61 7.34 -19.77
C SER A 11 -20.92 7.82 -19.12
N PRO A 12 -21.29 7.29 -17.94
CA PRO A 12 -22.43 7.80 -17.21
C PRO A 12 -22.16 9.25 -16.78
N GLU A 13 -23.10 10.14 -17.08
CA GLU A 13 -23.03 11.55 -16.73
C GLU A 13 -23.64 11.77 -15.35
N PHE A 14 -22.80 12.18 -14.39
CA PHE A 14 -23.23 12.47 -13.03
C PHE A 14 -23.59 13.95 -12.80
N THR A 15 -23.32 14.81 -13.78
CA THR A 15 -23.53 16.26 -13.72
C THR A 15 -24.25 16.75 -14.95
N GLN A 16 -25.12 17.75 -14.80
CA GLN A 16 -25.78 18.43 -15.91
C GLN A 16 -24.84 19.41 -16.61
N ALA A 17 -25.10 19.69 -17.89
CA ALA A 17 -24.41 20.74 -18.63
C ALA A 17 -24.65 22.11 -17.97
N LEU A 18 -23.59 22.93 -17.88
CA LEU A 18 -23.73 24.30 -17.40
C LEU A 18 -24.44 25.18 -18.46
N PRO A 19 -25.10 26.27 -18.04
CA PRO A 19 -25.59 27.29 -18.95
C PRO A 19 -24.48 27.83 -19.87
N GLU A 20 -24.87 28.21 -21.08
CA GLU A 20 -23.97 28.67 -22.15
C GLU A 20 -23.05 29.80 -21.67
N GLY A 21 -21.74 29.68 -21.96
CA GLY A 21 -20.72 30.66 -21.58
C GLY A 21 -19.94 30.39 -20.28
N LYS A 22 -20.30 29.36 -19.50
CA LYS A 22 -19.55 28.97 -18.28
C LYS A 22 -18.66 27.76 -18.54
N LYS A 23 -17.34 27.91 -18.41
CA LYS A 23 -16.39 26.77 -18.42
C LYS A 23 -16.20 26.20 -17.02
N GLN A 24 -16.37 24.89 -16.85
CA GLN A 24 -16.04 24.23 -15.59
C GLN A 24 -14.52 24.07 -15.41
N ARG A 25 -14.01 24.48 -14.25
CA ARG A 25 -12.69 24.04 -13.76
C ARG A 25 -12.79 22.80 -12.87
N TYR A 26 -13.93 22.56 -12.24
CA TYR A 26 -14.15 21.43 -11.33
C TYR A 26 -15.58 20.89 -11.43
N SER A 27 -15.73 19.57 -11.36
CA SER A 27 -16.98 18.84 -11.57
C SER A 27 -18.06 19.10 -10.51
N TYR A 28 -17.68 19.46 -9.28
CA TYR A 28 -18.62 19.74 -8.18
C TYR A 28 -19.41 21.05 -8.35
N LEU A 29 -19.09 21.88 -9.36
CA LEU A 29 -19.79 23.14 -9.63
C LEU A 29 -21.00 22.98 -10.57
N ALA A 30 -21.22 21.79 -11.15
CA ALA A 30 -22.39 21.53 -11.98
C ALA A 30 -23.56 21.02 -11.13
N PRO A 31 -24.81 21.30 -11.54
CA PRO A 31 -25.95 20.66 -10.93
C PRO A 31 -25.82 19.12 -11.06
N PRO A 32 -26.13 18.35 -10.01
CA PRO A 32 -26.14 16.90 -10.10
C PRO A 32 -27.19 16.43 -11.10
N SER A 33 -26.85 15.39 -11.87
CA SER A 33 -27.84 14.64 -12.67
C SER A 33 -28.76 13.81 -11.76
N LEU A 34 -29.84 13.27 -12.31
CA LEU A 34 -30.68 12.30 -11.58
C LEU A 34 -29.89 11.06 -11.12
N LEU A 35 -28.86 10.64 -11.86
CA LEU A 35 -28.00 9.53 -11.46
C LEU A 35 -27.18 9.86 -10.20
N ALA A 36 -26.81 11.12 -10.00
CA ALA A 36 -26.08 11.54 -8.82
C ALA A 36 -26.97 11.61 -7.56
N VAL A 37 -28.30 11.65 -7.70
CA VAL A 37 -29.23 11.60 -6.55
C VAL A 37 -29.16 10.27 -5.82
N PHE A 38 -28.85 9.18 -6.53
CA PHE A 38 -28.66 7.86 -5.93
C PHE A 38 -27.33 7.71 -5.19
N LEU A 39 -26.42 8.69 -5.31
CA LEU A 39 -25.11 8.69 -4.68
C LEU A 39 -25.06 9.79 -3.61
N TYR A 40 -25.32 9.43 -2.35
CA TYR A 40 -25.22 10.40 -1.27
C TYR A 40 -23.79 10.47 -0.72
N ALA A 41 -23.36 11.65 -0.31
CA ALA A 41 -22.03 11.85 0.25
C ALA A 41 -21.97 11.34 1.70
N ASN A 42 -21.07 10.39 1.95
CA ASN A 42 -20.68 9.95 3.29
C ASN A 42 -19.29 10.53 3.61
N VAL A 43 -19.15 11.18 4.77
CA VAL A 43 -17.92 11.87 5.19
C VAL A 43 -16.74 10.90 5.36
N GLU A 44 -17.00 9.67 5.79
CA GLU A 44 -15.95 8.67 6.04
C GLU A 44 -15.63 7.81 4.82
N ARG A 45 -16.60 7.62 3.93
CA ARG A 45 -16.55 6.60 2.86
C ARG A 45 -16.78 7.14 1.45
N GLY A 46 -16.92 8.46 1.30
CA GLY A 46 -17.19 9.10 0.01
C GLY A 46 -18.64 8.88 -0.46
N TYR A 47 -18.88 8.94 -1.76
CA TYR A 47 -20.22 8.73 -2.32
C TYR A 47 -20.66 7.28 -2.18
N GLN A 48 -21.85 7.06 -1.61
CA GLN A 48 -22.42 5.76 -1.36
C GLN A 48 -23.81 5.62 -1.99
N LEU A 49 -24.12 4.40 -2.39
CA LEU A 49 -25.45 4.00 -2.81
C LEU A 49 -26.23 3.54 -1.57
N PRO A 50 -27.51 3.90 -1.39
CA PRO A 50 -28.35 3.37 -0.33
C PRO A 50 -28.35 1.83 -0.29
N ASP A 51 -28.31 1.26 0.92
CA ASP A 51 -28.23 -0.20 1.11
C ASP A 51 -29.37 -0.95 0.42
N GLU A 52 -30.58 -0.38 0.42
CA GLU A 52 -31.74 -0.94 -0.29
C GLU A 52 -31.50 -1.04 -1.79
N LEU A 53 -30.88 -0.01 -2.39
CA LEU A 53 -30.52 -0.02 -3.80
C LEU A 53 -29.36 -0.98 -4.08
N LEU A 54 -28.44 -1.17 -3.15
CA LEU A 54 -27.40 -2.19 -3.29
C LEU A 54 -27.99 -3.60 -3.33
N VAL A 55 -28.98 -3.89 -2.48
CA VAL A 55 -29.67 -5.19 -2.47
C VAL A 55 -30.42 -5.41 -3.77
N ALA A 56 -31.19 -4.41 -4.23
CA ALA A 56 -31.91 -4.49 -5.49
C ALA A 56 -30.98 -4.64 -6.70
N LEU A 57 -29.88 -3.87 -6.74
CA LEU A 57 -28.90 -3.98 -7.82
C LEU A 57 -28.17 -5.32 -7.81
N ARG A 58 -27.86 -5.90 -6.65
CA ARG A 58 -27.24 -7.24 -6.58
C ARG A 58 -28.14 -8.34 -7.16
N ALA A 59 -29.46 -8.19 -7.06
CA ALA A 59 -30.40 -9.13 -7.67
C ALA A 59 -30.45 -8.99 -9.21
N TRP A 60 -30.07 -7.83 -9.74
CA TRP A 60 -30.22 -7.49 -11.17
C TRP A 60 -28.88 -7.47 -11.94
N VAL A 61 -27.79 -7.20 -11.26
CA VAL A 61 -26.44 -7.09 -11.82
C VAL A 61 -25.72 -8.41 -11.57
N PRO A 62 -25.38 -9.18 -12.62
CA PRO A 62 -24.61 -10.41 -12.46
C PRO A 62 -23.26 -10.10 -11.81
N GLU A 63 -22.74 -11.06 -11.04
CA GLU A 63 -21.43 -10.92 -10.40
C GLU A 63 -20.39 -10.55 -11.46
N PRO A 64 -19.61 -9.46 -11.26
CA PRO A 64 -18.64 -9.04 -12.24
C PRO A 64 -17.63 -10.17 -12.44
N GLU A 65 -17.31 -10.47 -13.70
CA GLU A 65 -16.25 -11.43 -14.01
C GLU A 65 -14.99 -11.07 -13.22
N PRO A 66 -14.36 -12.04 -12.53
CA PRO A 66 -13.18 -11.78 -11.72
C PRO A 66 -12.14 -11.06 -12.57
N VAL A 67 -11.50 -10.04 -11.98
CA VAL A 67 -10.47 -9.26 -12.67
C VAL A 67 -9.33 -10.21 -13.02
N ARG A 68 -9.20 -10.53 -14.30
CA ARG A 68 -8.04 -11.26 -14.83
C ARG A 68 -7.05 -10.24 -15.37
N LEU A 69 -5.92 -10.12 -14.70
CA LEU A 69 -4.78 -9.38 -15.24
C LEU A 69 -3.92 -10.36 -16.04
N PRO A 70 -3.76 -10.19 -17.37
CA PRO A 70 -2.88 -11.04 -18.14
C PRO A 70 -1.44 -10.83 -17.63
N THR A 71 -0.85 -11.88 -17.07
CA THR A 71 0.56 -11.91 -16.70
C THR A 71 1.39 -12.23 -17.93
N VAL A 72 2.43 -11.45 -18.16
CA VAL A 72 3.45 -11.70 -19.18
C VAL A 72 4.72 -12.16 -18.46
N ASP A 73 5.37 -13.22 -18.95
CA ASP A 73 6.59 -13.76 -18.34
C ASP A 73 7.81 -12.85 -18.53
N ALA A 74 7.74 -11.93 -19.50
CA ALA A 74 8.76 -10.94 -19.77
C ALA A 74 8.13 -9.54 -19.88
N ALA A 75 8.86 -8.53 -19.39
CA ALA A 75 8.49 -7.14 -19.64
C ALA A 75 8.47 -6.87 -21.15
N SER A 76 7.46 -6.15 -21.62
CA SER A 76 7.40 -5.72 -23.02
C SER A 76 8.63 -4.86 -23.34
N SER A 77 9.27 -5.10 -24.48
CA SER A 77 10.36 -4.27 -24.99
C SER A 77 9.91 -2.86 -25.38
N GLU A 78 8.61 -2.56 -25.31
CA GLU A 78 8.07 -1.21 -25.54
C GLU A 78 8.22 -0.29 -24.32
N LEU A 79 8.66 -0.82 -23.18
CA LEU A 79 8.80 -0.10 -21.92
C LEU A 79 10.25 -0.20 -21.43
N ASP A 80 11.17 0.40 -22.18
CA ASP A 80 12.62 0.35 -21.96
C ASP A 80 13.07 0.86 -20.57
N ASP A 81 12.23 1.66 -19.89
CA ASP A 81 12.51 2.22 -18.56
C ASP A 81 11.97 1.37 -17.40
N LEU A 82 11.39 0.19 -17.66
CA LEU A 82 10.88 -0.68 -16.60
C LEU A 82 11.97 -1.54 -15.98
N VAL A 83 12.09 -1.45 -14.66
CA VAL A 83 12.95 -2.32 -13.86
C VAL A 83 12.14 -3.49 -13.32
N VAL A 84 12.49 -4.71 -13.73
CA VAL A 84 11.93 -5.94 -13.14
C VAL A 84 12.46 -6.11 -11.72
N ARG A 85 11.56 -6.14 -10.73
CA ARG A 85 11.90 -6.41 -9.33
C ARG A 85 11.44 -7.80 -8.90
N ALA A 86 12.38 -8.65 -8.50
CA ALA A 86 12.09 -9.97 -7.97
C ALA A 86 11.66 -9.89 -6.49
N CYS A 87 10.48 -9.32 -6.22
CA CYS A 87 10.00 -8.97 -4.88
C CYS A 87 10.07 -10.12 -3.85
N GLU A 88 9.80 -11.36 -4.27
CA GLU A 88 9.90 -12.53 -3.38
C GLU A 88 11.34 -12.76 -2.89
N ARG A 89 12.30 -12.77 -3.82
CA ARG A 89 13.73 -12.95 -3.50
C ARG A 89 14.24 -11.79 -2.64
N ALA A 90 13.84 -10.56 -2.97
CA ALA A 90 14.15 -9.38 -2.18
C ALA A 90 13.58 -9.48 -0.76
N ALA A 91 12.32 -9.92 -0.59
CA ALA A 91 11.71 -10.07 0.72
C ALA A 91 12.39 -11.14 1.59
N ILE A 92 12.84 -12.26 1.00
CA ILE A 92 13.61 -13.29 1.71
C ILE A 92 14.95 -12.74 2.20
N HIS A 93 15.68 -12.03 1.34
CA HIS A 93 16.93 -11.38 1.69
C HIS A 93 16.74 -10.34 2.80
N ASP A 94 15.77 -9.44 2.60
CA ASP A 94 15.49 -8.34 3.50
C ASP A 94 15.11 -8.83 4.90
N LEU A 95 14.28 -9.87 4.98
CA LEU A 95 13.91 -10.50 6.25
C LEU A 95 15.16 -10.97 7.03
N ALA A 96 16.10 -11.61 6.34
CA ALA A 96 17.34 -12.08 6.97
C ALA A 96 18.21 -10.91 7.47
N VAL A 97 18.28 -9.82 6.71
CA VAL A 97 19.00 -8.59 7.08
C VAL A 97 18.39 -7.96 8.33
N VAL A 98 17.07 -7.71 8.32
CA VAL A 98 16.40 -6.99 9.42
C VAL A 98 16.40 -7.80 10.72
N LEU A 99 16.27 -9.13 10.63
CA LEU A 99 16.37 -9.99 11.81
C LEU A 99 17.80 -10.01 12.37
N ARG A 100 18.82 -10.05 11.52
CA ARG A 100 20.23 -10.01 11.95
C ARG A 100 20.57 -8.70 12.65
N LEU A 101 20.19 -7.57 12.07
CA LEU A 101 20.41 -6.24 12.64
C LEU A 101 19.61 -6.02 13.93
N GLY A 102 18.38 -6.54 13.99
CA GLY A 102 17.58 -6.55 15.21
C GLY A 102 18.23 -7.39 16.32
N ARG A 103 18.79 -8.56 15.99
CA ARG A 103 19.53 -9.39 16.95
C ARG A 103 20.76 -8.69 17.51
N GLN A 104 21.44 -7.89 16.69
CA GLN A 104 22.60 -7.08 17.09
C GLN A 104 22.22 -5.81 17.87
N GLY A 105 20.93 -5.45 17.94
CA GLY A 105 20.48 -4.20 18.55
C GLY A 105 20.94 -2.95 17.79
N ALA A 106 21.21 -3.09 16.49
CA ALA A 106 21.70 -2.02 15.62
C ALA A 106 20.59 -1.08 15.12
N ILE A 107 19.32 -1.52 15.22
CA ILE A 107 18.15 -0.74 14.80
C ILE A 107 17.66 0.09 16.00
N ARG A 108 17.88 1.40 15.94
CA ARG A 108 17.33 2.37 16.90
C ARG A 108 15.91 2.73 16.50
N VAL A 109 15.02 2.74 17.47
CA VAL A 109 13.60 3.05 17.28
C VAL A 109 13.13 4.01 18.34
N SER A 110 12.14 4.83 18.00
CA SER A 110 11.42 5.67 18.95
C SER A 110 10.74 4.81 20.01
N ALA A 111 10.86 5.20 21.28
CA ALA A 111 10.16 4.54 22.38
C ALA A 111 8.64 4.72 22.28
N THR A 112 8.18 5.83 21.70
CA THR A 112 6.76 6.20 21.63
C THR A 112 6.07 5.57 20.43
N THR A 113 6.71 5.58 19.26
CA THR A 113 6.08 5.17 17.99
C THR A 113 6.62 3.85 17.45
N GLY A 114 7.73 3.33 18.00
CA GLY A 114 8.41 2.15 17.47
C GLY A 114 9.04 2.36 16.08
N VAL A 115 8.96 3.57 15.53
CA VAL A 115 9.50 3.93 14.22
C VAL A 115 11.02 4.00 14.29
N ALA A 116 11.70 3.46 13.28
CA ALA A 116 13.15 3.54 13.19
C ALA A 116 13.65 4.98 13.08
N ALA A 117 14.72 5.29 13.81
CA ALA A 117 15.38 6.58 13.71
C ALA A 117 15.97 6.80 12.31
N ALA A 118 16.10 8.05 11.87
CA ALA A 118 16.58 8.39 10.52
C ALA A 118 17.91 7.69 10.15
N ALA A 119 18.88 7.65 11.07
CA ALA A 119 20.15 6.96 10.86
C ALA A 119 19.97 5.43 10.69
N SER A 120 19.04 4.82 11.42
CA SER A 120 18.71 3.39 11.25
C SER A 120 17.95 3.13 9.95
N VAL A 121 17.10 4.06 9.50
CA VAL A 121 16.43 3.99 8.20
C VAL A 121 17.46 4.07 7.07
N GLN A 122 18.42 4.99 7.12
CA GLN A 122 19.51 5.08 6.13
C GLN A 122 20.38 3.81 6.12
N ALA A 123 20.78 3.33 7.30
CA ALA A 123 21.58 2.11 7.41
C ALA A 123 20.85 0.86 6.92
N LEU A 124 19.53 0.80 7.12
CA LEU A 124 18.69 -0.27 6.56
C LEU A 124 18.55 -0.13 5.05
N ALA A 125 18.25 1.07 4.53
CA ALA A 125 18.08 1.30 3.10
C ALA A 125 19.30 0.87 2.28
N GLY A 126 20.52 1.08 2.79
CA GLY A 126 21.75 0.62 2.13
C GLY A 126 22.02 -0.90 2.19
N GLN A 127 21.28 -1.66 2.99
CA GLN A 127 21.47 -3.11 3.14
C GLN A 127 20.29 -3.93 2.59
N LEU A 128 19.16 -3.31 2.24
CA LEU A 128 18.02 -4.01 1.67
C LEU A 128 18.24 -4.26 0.18
N ALA A 129 17.77 -5.42 -0.30
CA ALA A 129 17.90 -5.82 -1.70
C ALA A 129 17.22 -4.80 -2.62
N ASP A 130 17.87 -4.51 -3.75
CA ASP A 130 17.40 -3.59 -4.79
C ASP A 130 17.12 -2.16 -4.32
N GLY A 131 17.55 -1.77 -3.11
CA GLY A 131 17.26 -0.48 -2.50
C GLY A 131 15.77 -0.30 -2.15
N ASP A 132 15.33 0.95 -2.08
CA ASP A 132 13.93 1.32 -1.84
C ASP A 132 13.18 1.68 -3.15
N PHE A 133 11.86 1.86 -3.08
CA PHE A 133 11.04 2.29 -4.23
C PHE A 133 11.13 3.80 -4.50
N TYR A 134 11.46 4.57 -3.46
CA TYR A 134 11.57 6.01 -3.50
C TYR A 134 12.94 6.44 -3.00
N SER A 135 13.42 7.58 -3.47
CA SER A 135 14.72 8.08 -3.04
C SER A 135 14.74 8.34 -1.54
N VAL A 136 15.82 7.94 -0.88
CA VAL A 136 16.07 8.28 0.54
C VAL A 136 16.41 9.76 0.68
N ASP A 137 16.96 10.36 -0.39
CA ASP A 137 17.39 11.75 -0.46
C ASP A 137 16.31 12.68 -1.00
N GLY A 138 15.05 12.22 -0.99
CA GLY A 138 13.91 12.95 -1.56
C GLY A 138 14.01 14.45 -1.26
N GLU A 139 14.12 15.24 -2.33
CA GLU A 139 14.33 16.69 -2.23
C GLU A 139 13.30 17.28 -1.26
N LYS A 140 13.71 18.26 -0.45
CA LYS A 140 12.78 19.00 0.41
C LYS A 140 11.80 19.78 -0.47
N ARG A 141 10.69 19.13 -0.81
CA ARG A 141 9.56 19.70 -1.51
C ARG A 141 8.48 20.10 -0.51
N ALA A 142 7.50 20.88 -0.96
CA ALA A 142 6.36 21.23 -0.13
C ALA A 142 5.63 19.95 0.34
N ALA A 143 4.88 20.00 1.45
CA ALA A 143 4.34 18.79 2.11
C ALA A 143 3.50 17.85 1.20
N TRP A 144 2.79 18.41 0.23
CA TRP A 144 2.03 17.72 -0.82
C TRP A 144 2.86 17.10 -1.97
N GLU A 145 4.14 17.46 -2.07
CA GLU A 145 5.10 16.99 -3.07
C GLU A 145 6.23 16.16 -2.42
N ALA A 146 6.19 15.99 -1.11
CA ALA A 146 7.17 15.22 -0.36
C ALA A 146 7.14 13.77 -0.83
N GLU A 147 8.31 13.29 -1.29
CA GLU A 147 8.47 11.91 -1.70
C GLU A 147 8.24 10.97 -0.49
N ALA A 148 7.72 9.77 -0.75
CA ALA A 148 7.36 8.84 0.32
C ALA A 148 8.57 8.43 1.20
N GLY A 149 9.80 8.63 0.71
CA GLY A 149 11.05 8.26 1.37
C GLY A 149 11.28 6.76 1.39
N ALA A 150 12.24 6.30 2.20
CA ALA A 150 12.62 4.89 2.27
C ALA A 150 11.52 3.99 2.89
N ILE A 151 10.51 3.60 2.10
CA ILE A 151 9.35 2.81 2.52
C ILE A 151 9.77 1.48 3.13
N LYS A 152 10.65 0.71 2.49
CA LYS A 152 11.07 -0.61 2.97
C LYS A 152 11.80 -0.48 4.30
N ALA A 153 12.78 0.41 4.37
CA ALA A 153 13.59 0.63 5.57
C ALA A 153 12.77 1.16 6.75
N TYR A 154 11.76 2.01 6.47
CA TYR A 154 10.80 2.48 7.45
C TYR A 154 9.86 1.37 7.94
N SER A 155 9.38 0.52 7.03
CA SER A 155 8.29 -0.42 7.32
C SER A 155 8.76 -1.70 8.00
N TRP A 156 9.94 -2.23 7.66
CA TRP A 156 10.43 -3.50 8.20
C TRP A 156 10.45 -3.57 9.75
N PRO A 157 10.96 -2.56 10.46
CA PRO A 157 10.91 -2.53 11.92
C PRO A 157 9.48 -2.58 12.49
N LEU A 158 8.53 -1.90 11.85
CA LEU A 158 7.12 -1.89 12.26
C LEU A 158 6.45 -3.24 11.99
N LEU A 159 6.76 -3.86 10.85
CA LEU A 159 6.29 -5.18 10.47
C LEU A 159 6.75 -6.25 11.47
N LEU A 160 8.02 -6.21 11.90
CA LEU A 160 8.54 -7.13 12.92
C LEU A 160 7.85 -6.94 14.28
N GLN A 161 7.56 -5.69 14.67
CA GLN A 161 6.84 -5.37 15.91
C GLN A 161 5.40 -5.88 15.88
N ALA A 162 4.66 -5.55 14.82
CA ALA A 162 3.28 -6.01 14.65
C ALA A 162 3.19 -7.55 14.49
N GLY A 163 4.21 -8.18 13.90
CA GLY A 163 4.33 -9.63 13.83
C GLY A 163 4.68 -10.31 15.18
N GLY A 164 5.02 -9.53 16.21
CA GLY A 164 5.49 -10.03 17.50
C GLY A 164 6.88 -10.68 17.44
N LEU A 165 7.64 -10.43 16.38
CA LEU A 165 9.02 -10.93 16.21
C LEU A 165 10.04 -10.02 16.88
N ALA A 166 9.69 -8.75 17.10
CA ALA A 166 10.52 -7.80 17.80
C ALA A 166 9.70 -6.92 18.74
N THR A 167 10.37 -6.34 19.73
CA THR A 167 9.80 -5.40 20.68
C THR A 167 10.79 -4.25 20.90
N VAL A 168 10.28 -3.10 21.33
CA VAL A 168 11.11 -1.95 21.67
C VAL A 168 11.64 -2.11 23.08
N GLN A 169 12.95 -2.12 23.24
CA GLN A 169 13.61 -2.14 24.55
C GLN A 169 14.70 -1.06 24.57
N GLY A 170 14.57 -0.09 25.47
CA GLY A 170 15.57 0.98 25.63
C GLY A 170 15.86 1.78 24.35
N GLY A 171 14.82 2.04 23.54
CA GLY A 171 14.97 2.76 22.26
C GLY A 171 15.69 1.96 21.16
N LYS A 172 15.73 0.63 21.29
CA LYS A 172 16.25 -0.30 20.29
C LYS A 172 15.19 -1.34 19.93
N LEU A 173 15.25 -1.82 18.71
CA LEU A 173 14.49 -2.99 18.29
C LEU A 173 15.22 -4.26 18.77
N SER A 174 14.63 -4.98 19.70
CA SER A 174 15.14 -6.26 20.22
C SER A 174 14.26 -7.41 19.77
N LEU A 175 14.87 -8.53 19.35
CA LEU A 175 14.10 -9.71 18.95
C LEU A 175 13.45 -10.40 20.16
N THR A 176 12.20 -10.81 20.01
CA THR A 176 11.52 -11.72 20.95
C THR A 176 12.05 -13.15 20.78
N PRO A 177 11.71 -14.10 21.68
CA PRO A 177 12.03 -15.51 21.44
C PRO A 177 11.50 -16.04 20.10
N ALA A 178 10.31 -15.57 19.67
CA ALA A 178 9.75 -15.90 18.37
C ALA A 178 10.57 -15.30 17.21
N GLY A 179 11.07 -14.07 17.34
CA GLY A 179 11.96 -13.45 16.36
C GLY A 179 13.31 -14.15 16.26
N GLN A 180 13.85 -14.63 17.39
CA GLN A 180 15.09 -15.41 17.41
C GLN A 180 14.90 -16.75 16.70
N ALA A 181 13.80 -17.46 16.98
CA ALA A 181 13.44 -18.69 16.25
C ALA A 181 13.23 -18.44 14.75
N ALA A 182 12.72 -17.26 14.36
CA ALA A 182 12.52 -16.90 12.96
C ALA A 182 13.83 -16.77 12.16
N THR A 183 14.99 -16.59 12.81
CA THR A 183 16.29 -16.49 12.12
C THR A 183 16.76 -17.78 11.45
N VAL A 184 16.25 -18.92 11.92
CA VAL A 184 16.60 -20.26 11.40
C VAL A 184 15.41 -20.98 10.74
N ALA A 185 14.21 -20.38 10.81
CA ALA A 185 13.01 -20.92 10.20
C ALA A 185 12.99 -20.67 8.68
N ALA A 186 12.18 -21.45 7.96
CA ALA A 186 11.95 -21.23 6.53
C ALA A 186 11.39 -19.80 6.29
N PRO A 187 12.09 -18.94 5.52
CA PRO A 187 11.71 -17.53 5.35
C PRO A 187 10.29 -17.33 4.85
N ALA A 188 9.84 -18.14 3.88
CA ALA A 188 8.50 -18.09 3.34
C ALA A 188 7.42 -18.27 4.43
N LYS A 189 7.64 -19.18 5.39
CA LYS A 189 6.72 -19.41 6.51
C LYS A 189 6.68 -18.22 7.47
N VAL A 190 7.84 -17.60 7.72
CA VAL A 190 7.95 -16.40 8.55
C VAL A 190 7.21 -15.22 7.90
N LEU A 191 7.46 -14.96 6.62
CA LEU A 191 6.79 -13.91 5.84
C LEU A 191 5.26 -14.11 5.82
N ALA A 192 4.79 -15.32 5.54
CA ALA A 192 3.35 -15.63 5.55
C ALA A 192 2.72 -15.47 6.95
N GLY A 193 3.46 -15.79 8.01
CA GLY A 193 3.01 -15.56 9.39
C GLY A 193 2.94 -14.07 9.73
N LEU A 194 3.96 -13.31 9.34
CA LEU A 194 4.05 -11.88 9.55
C LEU A 194 2.93 -11.14 8.81
N TRP A 195 2.67 -11.50 7.55
CA TRP A 195 1.58 -10.94 6.75
C TRP A 195 0.20 -11.16 7.38
N ARG A 196 -0.09 -12.37 7.86
CA ARG A 196 -1.37 -12.67 8.53
C ARG A 196 -1.55 -11.85 9.80
N LYS A 197 -0.51 -11.75 10.63
CA LYS A 197 -0.56 -10.94 11.86
C LYS A 197 -0.71 -9.45 11.55
N TRP A 198 -0.02 -8.96 10.53
CA TRP A 198 -0.15 -7.57 10.08
C TRP A 198 -1.58 -7.23 9.68
N GLN A 199 -2.24 -8.08 8.89
CA GLN A 199 -3.63 -7.89 8.49
C GLN A 199 -4.57 -7.78 9.70
N ALA A 200 -4.34 -8.61 10.72
CA ALA A 200 -5.12 -8.63 11.96
C ALA A 200 -4.75 -7.52 12.96
N SER A 201 -3.63 -6.82 12.76
CA SER A 201 -3.16 -5.80 13.71
C SER A 201 -3.92 -4.48 13.54
N PRO A 202 -4.35 -3.80 14.62
CA PRO A 202 -5.04 -2.51 14.57
C PRO A 202 -4.08 -1.33 14.27
N ALA A 203 -3.02 -1.56 13.49
CA ALA A 203 -2.01 -0.54 13.19
C ALA A 203 -2.66 0.75 12.66
N PRO A 204 -2.20 1.94 13.10
CA PRO A 204 -2.75 3.23 12.66
C PRO A 204 -2.88 3.31 11.13
N GLN A 205 -4.00 3.86 10.66
CA GLN A 205 -4.36 3.89 9.24
C GLN A 205 -3.29 4.59 8.36
N ASP A 206 -2.52 5.53 8.91
CA ASP A 206 -1.46 6.27 8.19
C ASP A 206 -0.25 5.37 7.82
N HIS A 207 0.12 4.43 8.69
CA HIS A 207 1.23 3.49 8.47
C HIS A 207 0.85 2.36 7.49
N ARG A 208 -0.44 2.01 7.42
CA ARG A 208 -0.97 1.03 6.46
C ARG A 208 -0.87 1.52 5.01
N CYS A 209 -1.08 2.83 4.77
CA CYS A 209 -0.99 3.42 3.44
C CYS A 209 0.43 3.36 2.84
N ARG A 210 1.48 3.46 3.67
CA ARG A 210 2.89 3.38 3.20
C ARG A 210 3.39 1.94 3.08
N ALA A 211 3.07 1.05 4.02
CA ALA A 211 3.52 -0.34 3.97
C ALA A 211 2.76 -1.22 2.95
N GLY A 212 1.51 -0.86 2.63
CA GLY A 212 0.69 -1.58 1.63
C GLY A 212 1.23 -1.52 0.19
N ALA A 213 2.22 -0.68 -0.09
CA ALA A 213 2.92 -0.62 -1.37
C ALA A 213 3.76 -1.87 -1.67
N MET A 214 4.16 -2.65 -0.64
CA MET A 214 4.99 -3.84 -0.83
C MET A 214 4.22 -5.11 -1.25
N SER A 215 2.88 -5.11 -1.20
CA SER A 215 2.06 -6.33 -1.38
C SER A 215 1.17 -6.34 -2.64
N ARG A 216 1.18 -5.30 -3.48
CA ARG A 216 0.36 -5.29 -4.73
C ARG A 216 0.96 -6.11 -5.89
N GLY A 217 1.70 -7.18 -5.58
CA GLY A 217 2.29 -8.10 -6.56
C GLY A 217 1.93 -9.57 -6.35
N GLY A 218 1.02 -9.90 -5.43
CA GLY A 218 0.57 -11.28 -5.19
C GLY A 218 -0.95 -11.38 -5.28
N LEU A 219 -1.44 -11.64 -6.49
CA LEU A 219 -2.84 -12.01 -6.74
C LEU A 219 -3.07 -13.46 -6.29
N GLY A 220 -4.16 -13.65 -5.54
CA GLY A 220 -5.04 -14.80 -5.77
C GLY A 220 -6.11 -14.41 -6.78
#